data_AF-A0AAW9BSH7-F1
#
_entry.id   AF-A0AAW9BSH7-F1
#
_cell.length_a   1.000
_cell.length_b   1.000
_cell.length_c   1.000
_cell.angle_alpha   90.00
_cell.angle_beta   90.00
_cell.angle_gamma   90.00
#
_symmetry.space_group_name_H-M   'P 1'
#
loop_
_entity.id
_entity.type
_entity.pdbx_description
1 polymer ?
#
loop_
_entity_poly.entity_id
_entity_poly.type
_entity_poly.pdbx_seq_one_letter_code
_entity_poly.pdbx_strand_id
1 'polypeptide(L)'
;LGNSEIYENSLILRVPILSEGHYLSELSNENQGTKAIGYIAVEMDLSSLRLQQYQEVFSAFLVLILGLGLASVFASRLMHDVTQPITHMKNVVDRIRRGHLDVRIEGKMHGELDQLKNGINAMAVSLSEYHVEMQHSIDQATSDLRETLEQLEIQNVELDIAKKRAQEAARVKSEFLANMSHELRTPLNGVIGFTRQMLKTQLSNSQTDYLQTIEKSANNLLNIINDILDFSKLEAGKLALENIPFDFRESLEEVINLQATSAH
;
A
#
# COMPACT_ATOMS: atom_id res chain seq x y z
N LEU A 1 68.52 -61.29 -28.92
CA LEU A 1 68.63 -59.83 -28.85
C LEU A 1 68.89 -59.32 -30.26
N GLY A 2 67.84 -58.96 -31.00
CA GLY A 2 67.98 -58.33 -32.31
C GLY A 2 68.21 -56.84 -32.12
N ASN A 3 69.28 -56.30 -32.70
CA ASN A 3 69.50 -54.86 -32.77
C ASN A 3 68.68 -54.31 -33.95
N SER A 4 67.75 -53.41 -33.68
CA SER A 4 67.13 -52.54 -34.68
C SER A 4 67.90 -51.22 -34.73
N GLU A 5 68.38 -50.86 -35.91
CA GLU A 5 68.95 -49.54 -36.19
C GLU A 5 68.02 -48.83 -37.17
N ILE A 6 67.57 -47.64 -36.79
CA ILE A 6 66.79 -46.75 -37.66
C ILE A 6 67.79 -45.83 -38.35
N TYR A 7 67.95 -46.00 -39.67
CA TYR A 7 68.59 -45.00 -40.52
C TYR A 7 67.49 -44.14 -41.16
N GLU A 8 67.78 -42.87 -41.46
CA GLU A 8 66.83 -41.77 -41.74
C GLU A 8 65.49 -42.14 -42.43
N ASN A 9 65.49 -43.08 -43.38
CA ASN A 9 64.28 -43.57 -44.08
C ASN A 9 64.13 -45.11 -44.13
N SER A 10 64.99 -45.89 -43.49
CA SER A 10 64.88 -47.35 -43.50
C SER A 10 65.05 -47.98 -42.12
N LEU A 11 64.15 -48.92 -41.80
CA LEU A 11 64.25 -49.74 -40.61
C LEU A 11 64.97 -51.02 -40.98
N ILE A 12 66.17 -51.22 -40.43
CA ILE A 12 66.93 -52.45 -40.65
C ILE A 12 66.73 -53.38 -39.46
N LEU A 13 66.05 -54.49 -39.71
CA LEU A 13 65.76 -55.51 -38.71
C LEU A 13 66.68 -56.71 -38.93
N ARG A 14 67.54 -57.00 -37.95
CA ARG A 14 68.51 -58.09 -38.02
C ARG A 14 68.08 -59.25 -37.12
N VAL A 15 67.80 -60.39 -37.73
CA VAL A 15 67.41 -61.62 -37.01
C VAL A 15 68.47 -62.71 -37.24
N PRO A 16 68.99 -63.33 -36.17
CA PRO A 16 69.93 -64.44 -36.32
C PRO A 16 69.20 -65.69 -36.83
N ILE A 17 69.77 -66.36 -37.82
CA ILE A 17 69.29 -67.68 -38.28
C ILE A 17 69.87 -68.75 -37.37
N LEU A 18 68.99 -69.45 -36.64
CA LEU A 18 69.34 -70.58 -35.79
C LEU A 18 69.23 -71.88 -36.59
N SER A 19 70.20 -72.77 -36.44
CA SER A 19 70.20 -74.09 -37.07
C SER A 19 69.24 -75.01 -36.31
N GLU A 20 68.16 -75.47 -36.95
CA GLU A 20 67.28 -76.49 -36.38
C GLU A 20 67.46 -77.79 -37.16
N GLY A 21 68.30 -78.68 -36.65
CA GLY A 21 68.50 -80.02 -37.20
C GLY A 21 67.57 -81.01 -36.53
N HIS A 22 66.49 -81.43 -37.21
CA HIS A 22 65.72 -82.61 -36.85
C HIS A 22 66.12 -83.76 -37.78
N TYR A 23 67.02 -84.62 -37.30
CA TYR A 23 67.25 -85.94 -37.88
C TYR A 23 67.13 -86.99 -36.77
N LEU A 24 66.22 -87.94 -36.98
CA LEU A 24 66.00 -89.14 -36.17
C LEU A 24 67.32 -89.88 -35.93
N SER A 25 67.74 -90.00 -34.67
CA SER A 25 68.35 -91.21 -34.06
C SER A 25 68.90 -90.85 -32.68
N GLU A 26 68.61 -91.72 -31.72
CA GLU A 26 68.93 -91.64 -30.30
C GLU A 26 70.43 -91.44 -30.02
N LEU A 27 70.77 -90.42 -29.22
CA LEU A 27 71.59 -90.47 -28.00
C LEU A 27 71.81 -89.03 -27.49
N SER A 28 71.06 -88.71 -26.43
CA SER A 28 71.20 -87.63 -25.46
C SER A 28 72.65 -87.42 -24.97
N ASN A 29 73.13 -86.26 -24.50
CA ASN A 29 72.54 -84.94 -24.29
C ASN A 29 73.67 -83.91 -24.10
N GLU A 30 73.51 -82.74 -24.73
CA GLU A 30 73.81 -81.36 -24.27
C GLU A 30 75.24 -80.99 -23.77
N ASN A 31 75.87 -79.90 -24.21
CA ASN A 31 75.31 -78.56 -24.38
C ASN A 31 76.14 -77.77 -25.42
N GLN A 32 75.83 -77.88 -26.71
CA GLN A 32 76.35 -76.97 -27.74
C GLN A 32 75.35 -75.83 -27.91
N GLY A 33 75.73 -74.64 -27.44
CA GLY A 33 74.97 -73.42 -27.69
C GLY A 33 74.70 -73.27 -29.19
N THR A 34 73.44 -73.01 -29.52
CA THR A 34 72.91 -72.85 -30.88
C THR A 34 73.78 -71.83 -31.65
N LYS A 35 74.67 -72.32 -32.50
CA LYS A 35 75.59 -71.46 -33.27
C LYS A 35 74.80 -70.81 -34.40
N ALA A 36 74.65 -69.49 -34.35
CA ALA A 36 74.01 -68.73 -35.43
C ALA A 36 74.81 -68.92 -36.73
N ILE A 37 74.16 -69.41 -37.79
CA ILE A 37 74.81 -69.71 -39.08
C ILE A 37 74.90 -68.46 -39.97
N GLY A 38 74.08 -67.44 -39.68
CA GLY A 38 74.10 -66.15 -40.36
C GLY A 38 73.08 -65.19 -39.77
N TYR A 39 72.98 -63.99 -40.35
CA TYR A 39 71.96 -63.00 -40.03
C TYR A 39 71.19 -62.65 -41.29
N ILE A 40 69.87 -62.57 -41.20
CA ILE A 40 69.04 -61.91 -42.22
C ILE A 40 68.88 -60.46 -41.78
N ALA A 41 69.26 -59.53 -42.65
CA ALA A 41 68.92 -58.13 -42.52
C ALA A 41 67.76 -57.82 -43.47
N VAL A 42 66.62 -57.40 -42.93
CA VAL A 42 65.50 -56.89 -43.71
C VAL A 42 65.52 -55.37 -43.61
N GLU A 43 65.67 -54.69 -44.75
CA GLU A 43 65.54 -53.24 -44.85
C GLU A 43 64.12 -52.91 -45.28
N MET A 44 63.39 -52.15 -44.45
CA MET A 44 62.04 -51.68 -44.75
C MET A 44 62.07 -50.19 -45.03
N ASP A 45 61.59 -49.78 -46.21
CA ASP A 45 61.45 -48.37 -46.58
C ASP A 45 60.26 -47.73 -45.83
N LEU A 46 60.57 -46.80 -44.93
CA LEU A 46 59.59 -46.07 -44.14
C LEU A 46 59.08 -44.81 -44.85
N SER A 47 59.62 -44.46 -46.03
CA SER A 47 59.24 -43.27 -46.80
C SER A 47 57.74 -43.22 -47.08
N SER A 48 57.18 -44.36 -47.48
CA SER A 48 55.76 -44.49 -47.83
C SER A 48 54.84 -44.32 -46.62
N LEU A 49 55.26 -44.80 -45.45
CA LEU A 49 54.50 -44.67 -44.20
C LEU A 49 54.53 -43.22 -43.68
N ARG A 50 55.67 -42.54 -43.80
CA ARG A 50 55.78 -41.12 -43.40
C ARG A 50 54.92 -40.21 -44.29
N LEU A 51 54.89 -40.47 -45.60
CA LEU A 51 54.05 -39.71 -46.52
C LEU A 51 52.55 -39.84 -46.18
N GLN A 52 52.11 -41.07 -45.87
CA GLN A 52 50.73 -41.31 -45.42
C GLN A 52 50.42 -40.60 -44.10
N GLN A 53 51.35 -40.65 -43.13
CA GLN A 53 51.20 -39.95 -41.85
C GLN A 53 51.04 -38.43 -42.01
N TYR A 54 51.79 -37.80 -42.93
CA TYR A 54 51.64 -36.36 -43.20
C TYR A 54 50.27 -36.01 -43.79
N GLN A 55 49.70 -36.85 -44.66
CA GLN A 55 48.37 -36.63 -45.23
C GLN A 55 47.26 -36.73 -44.16
N GLU A 56 47.37 -37.69 -43.23
CA GLU A 56 46.44 -37.83 -42.11
C GLU A 56 46.53 -36.63 -41.15
N VAL A 57 47.74 -36.21 -40.76
CA VAL A 57 47.93 -35.03 -39.90
C VAL A 57 47.41 -33.77 -40.57
N PHE A 58 47.66 -33.61 -41.87
CA PHE A 58 47.19 -32.46 -42.63
C PHE A 58 45.66 -32.39 -42.70
N SER A 59 44.99 -33.50 -43.02
CA SER A 59 43.53 -33.54 -43.06
C SER A 59 42.90 -33.33 -41.68
N ALA A 60 43.46 -33.92 -40.62
CA ALA A 60 43.04 -33.67 -39.24
C ALA A 60 43.17 -32.19 -38.85
N PHE A 61 44.28 -31.54 -39.23
CA PHE A 61 44.49 -30.13 -38.99
C PHE A 61 43.48 -29.25 -39.74
N LEU A 62 43.17 -29.59 -40.99
CA LEU A 62 42.18 -28.88 -41.80
C LEU A 62 40.78 -28.98 -41.20
N VAL A 63 40.37 -30.17 -40.76
CA VAL A 63 39.10 -30.39 -40.06
C VAL A 63 39.03 -29.60 -38.75
N LEU A 64 40.13 -29.57 -37.98
CA LEU A 64 40.20 -28.79 -36.75
C LEU A 64 40.00 -27.30 -37.00
N ILE A 65 40.68 -26.72 -38.01
CA ILE A 65 40.53 -25.31 -38.37
C ILE A 65 39.11 -25.01 -38.83
N LEU A 66 38.53 -25.86 -39.68
CA LEU A 66 37.15 -25.68 -40.14
C LEU A 66 36.16 -25.75 -38.97
N GLY A 67 36.35 -26.71 -38.05
CA GLY A 67 35.54 -26.82 -36.84
C GLY A 67 35.61 -25.58 -35.96
N LEU A 68 36.82 -25.05 -35.72
CA LEU A 68 37.03 -23.81 -34.97
C LEU A 68 36.43 -22.59 -35.69
N GLY A 69 36.58 -22.51 -37.01
CA GLY A 69 36.00 -21.44 -37.83
C GLY A 69 34.47 -21.44 -37.77
N LEU A 70 33.84 -22.60 -37.96
CA LEU A 70 32.38 -22.75 -37.86
C LEU A 70 31.88 -22.43 -36.45
N ALA A 71 32.57 -22.91 -35.41
CA ALA A 71 32.24 -22.60 -34.02
C ALA A 71 32.35 -21.09 -33.74
N SER A 72 33.39 -20.42 -34.26
CA SER A 72 33.58 -18.99 -34.11
C SER A 72 32.48 -18.18 -34.82
N VAL A 73 32.12 -18.55 -36.05
CA VAL A 73 31.01 -17.92 -36.80
C VAL A 73 29.68 -18.12 -36.07
N PHE A 74 29.42 -19.34 -35.58
CA PHE A 74 28.20 -19.64 -34.84
C PHE A 74 28.13 -18.85 -33.52
N ALA A 75 29.23 -18.79 -32.75
CA ALA A 75 29.31 -18.01 -31.53
C ALA A 75 29.08 -16.51 -31.79
N SER A 76 29.66 -15.97 -32.87
CA SER A 76 29.48 -14.57 -33.25
C SER A 76 28.04 -14.27 -33.67
N ARG A 77 27.40 -15.15 -34.44
CA ARG A 77 25.97 -15.06 -34.79
C ARG A 77 25.09 -15.04 -33.55
N LEU A 78 25.29 -16.00 -32.64
CA LEU A 78 24.51 -16.12 -31.41
C LEU A 78 24.65 -14.87 -30.51
N MET A 79 25.88 -14.34 -30.40
CA MET A 79 26.14 -13.13 -29.64
C MET A 79 25.38 -11.92 -30.20
N HIS A 80 25.38 -11.76 -31.52
CA HIS A 80 24.75 -10.59 -32.17
C HIS A 80 23.22 -10.72 -32.26
N ASP A 81 22.71 -11.91 -32.61
CA ASP A 81 21.29 -12.10 -32.91
C ASP A 81 20.46 -12.36 -31.63
N VAL A 82 21.09 -12.76 -30.52
CA VAL A 82 20.40 -13.15 -29.28
C VAL A 82 20.93 -12.41 -28.06
N THR A 83 22.22 -12.55 -27.75
CA THR A 83 22.77 -12.05 -26.47
C THR A 83 22.75 -10.53 -26.36
N GLN A 84 23.13 -9.82 -27.44
CA GLN A 84 23.10 -8.35 -27.47
C GLN A 84 21.68 -7.78 -27.33
N PRO A 85 20.68 -8.21 -28.12
CA PRO A 85 19.28 -7.79 -27.97
C PRO A 85 18.73 -8.01 -26.57
N ILE A 86 18.96 -9.19 -25.97
CA ILE A 86 18.47 -9.50 -24.61
C ILE A 86 19.08 -8.54 -23.58
N THR A 87 20.39 -8.27 -23.69
CA THR A 87 21.07 -7.34 -22.78
C THR A 87 20.52 -5.92 -22.93
N HIS A 88 20.20 -5.49 -24.15
CA HIS A 88 19.57 -4.21 -24.40
C HIS A 88 18.15 -4.13 -23.79
N MET A 89 17.32 -5.15 -24.00
CA MET A 89 15.97 -5.22 -23.42
C MET A 89 16.00 -5.18 -21.89
N LYS A 90 16.93 -5.90 -21.25
CA LYS A 90 17.14 -5.83 -19.80
C LYS A 90 17.38 -4.39 -19.34
N ASN A 91 18.25 -3.66 -20.04
CA ASN A 91 18.56 -2.28 -19.69
C ASN A 91 17.34 -1.35 -19.88
N VAL A 92 16.54 -1.57 -20.91
CA VAL A 92 15.30 -0.82 -21.14
C VAL A 92 14.28 -1.09 -20.03
N VAL A 93 14.08 -2.35 -19.65
CA VAL A 93 13.20 -2.71 -18.53
C VAL A 93 13.66 -2.09 -17.22
N ASP A 94 14.98 -2.05 -16.95
CA ASP A 94 15.50 -1.38 -15.77
C ASP A 94 15.33 0.16 -15.79
N ARG A 95 15.28 0.78 -16.99
CA ARG A 95 14.92 2.20 -17.14
C ARG A 95 13.43 2.44 -16.89
N ILE A 96 12.55 1.59 -17.42
CA ILE A 96 11.11 1.59 -17.16
C ILE A 96 10.86 1.48 -15.64
N ARG A 97 11.55 0.54 -14.98
CA ARG A 97 11.49 0.35 -13.52
C ARG A 97 11.88 1.60 -12.73
N ARG A 98 12.77 2.43 -13.27
CA ARG A 98 13.20 3.71 -12.67
C ARG A 98 12.28 4.88 -13.01
N GLY A 99 11.18 4.66 -13.70
CA GLY A 99 10.17 5.68 -14.04
C GLY A 99 10.39 6.35 -15.40
N HIS A 100 11.41 5.97 -16.17
CA HIS A 100 11.59 6.45 -17.54
C HIS A 100 10.73 5.60 -18.48
N LEU A 101 9.47 6.00 -18.67
CA LEU A 101 8.48 5.28 -19.48
C LEU A 101 8.45 5.70 -20.96
N ASP A 102 9.27 6.66 -21.35
CA ASP A 102 9.44 7.18 -22.72
C ASP A 102 10.34 6.28 -23.60
N VAL A 103 11.04 5.34 -22.98
CA VAL A 103 12.02 4.48 -23.63
C VAL A 103 11.35 3.35 -24.41
N ARG A 104 11.86 3.07 -25.61
CA ARG A 104 11.38 1.96 -26.44
C ARG A 104 12.55 1.12 -26.90
N ILE A 105 12.30 -0.17 -27.07
CA ILE A 105 13.25 -1.09 -27.68
C ILE A 105 13.12 -0.93 -29.20
N GLU A 106 14.20 -0.45 -29.83
CA GLU A 106 14.31 -0.26 -31.27
C GLU A 106 15.18 -1.35 -31.91
N GLY A 107 15.01 -1.57 -33.21
CA GLY A 107 15.75 -2.57 -33.97
C GLY A 107 14.89 -3.76 -34.41
N LYS A 108 15.45 -4.55 -35.33
CA LYS A 108 14.82 -5.77 -35.86
C LYS A 108 15.19 -6.94 -34.97
N MET A 109 14.19 -7.62 -34.46
CA MET A 109 14.34 -8.93 -33.83
C MET A 109 13.54 -9.94 -34.65
N HIS A 110 13.86 -11.22 -34.50
CA HIS A 110 13.19 -12.29 -35.22
C HIS A 110 12.59 -13.30 -34.24
N GLY A 111 11.47 -13.91 -34.63
CA GLY A 111 10.78 -14.92 -33.83
C GLY A 111 10.25 -14.36 -32.51
N GLU A 112 10.48 -15.12 -31.43
CA GLU A 112 9.97 -14.83 -30.09
C GLU A 112 10.53 -13.54 -29.49
N LEU A 113 11.76 -13.14 -29.87
CA LEU A 113 12.37 -11.90 -29.38
C LEU A 113 11.63 -10.66 -29.91
N ASP A 114 11.06 -10.71 -31.13
CA ASP A 114 10.24 -9.61 -31.63
C ASP A 114 8.92 -9.50 -30.87
N GLN A 115 8.30 -10.63 -30.54
CA GLN A 115 7.10 -10.65 -29.68
C GLN A 115 7.39 -10.08 -28.30
N LEU A 116 8.52 -10.45 -27.68
CA LEU A 116 8.94 -9.92 -26.38
C LEU A 116 9.20 -8.41 -26.44
N LYS A 117 9.91 -7.93 -27.47
CA LYS A 117 10.10 -6.49 -27.72
C LYS A 117 8.76 -5.76 -27.79
N ASN A 118 7.82 -6.26 -28.59
CA ASN A 118 6.51 -5.64 -28.77
C ASN A 118 5.71 -5.64 -27.45
N GLY A 119 5.77 -6.73 -26.68
CA GLY A 119 5.14 -6.82 -25.36
C GLY A 119 5.71 -5.83 -24.34
N ILE A 120 7.04 -5.67 -24.28
CA ILE A 120 7.68 -4.68 -23.39
C ILE A 120 7.31 -3.25 -23.82
N ASN A 121 7.32 -2.96 -25.13
CA ASN A 121 6.93 -1.63 -25.63
C ASN A 121 5.45 -1.32 -25.34
N ALA A 122 4.55 -2.30 -25.50
CA ALA A 122 3.14 -2.14 -25.14
C ALA A 122 2.96 -1.88 -23.64
N MET A 123 3.66 -2.63 -22.78
CA MET A 123 3.66 -2.40 -21.34
C MET A 123 4.13 -0.99 -20.98
N ALA A 124 5.21 -0.51 -21.62
CA ALA A 124 5.73 0.83 -21.38
C ALA A 124 4.73 1.93 -21.79
N VAL A 125 3.98 1.73 -22.89
CA VAL A 125 2.89 2.63 -23.31
C VAL A 125 1.77 2.62 -22.27
N SER A 126 1.24 1.45 -21.90
CA SER A 126 0.13 1.36 -20.95
C SER A 126 0.49 1.91 -19.57
N LEU A 127 1.71 1.69 -19.09
CA LEU A 127 2.18 2.30 -17.84
C LEU A 127 2.26 3.83 -17.94
N SER A 128 2.71 4.36 -19.08
CA SER A 128 2.78 5.81 -19.29
C SER A 128 1.39 6.43 -19.33
N GLU A 129 0.45 5.82 -20.04
CA GLU A 129 -0.95 6.26 -20.11
C GLU A 129 -1.60 6.23 -18.73
N TYR A 130 -1.44 5.13 -18.00
CA TYR A 130 -1.95 5.00 -16.63
C TYR A 130 -1.37 6.03 -15.67
N HIS A 131 -0.08 6.34 -15.78
CA HIS A 131 0.55 7.36 -14.94
C HIS A 131 0.02 8.76 -15.23
N VAL A 132 -0.20 9.10 -16.50
CA VAL A 132 -0.80 10.38 -16.91
C VAL A 132 -2.24 10.50 -16.42
N GLU A 133 -3.05 9.45 -16.58
CA GLU A 133 -4.43 9.41 -16.10
C GLU A 133 -4.51 9.53 -14.57
N MET A 134 -3.65 8.80 -13.86
CA MET A 134 -3.57 8.88 -12.40
C MET A 134 -3.19 10.29 -11.93
N GLN A 135 -2.19 10.92 -12.56
CA GLN A 135 -1.78 12.27 -12.20
C GLN A 135 -2.93 13.26 -12.41
N HIS A 136 -3.64 13.15 -13.54
CA HIS A 136 -4.81 13.98 -13.81
C HIS A 136 -5.93 13.77 -12.77
N SER A 137 -6.21 12.52 -12.40
CA SER A 137 -7.18 12.17 -11.37
C SER A 137 -6.80 12.73 -9.99
N ILE A 138 -5.51 12.69 -9.62
CA ILE A 138 -4.98 13.29 -8.39
C ILE A 138 -5.18 14.80 -8.40
N ASP A 139 -4.85 15.47 -9.50
CA ASP A 139 -4.98 16.93 -9.63
C ASP A 139 -6.46 17.35 -9.51
N GLN A 140 -7.36 16.62 -10.17
CA GLN A 140 -8.79 16.85 -10.07
C GLN A 140 -9.31 16.63 -8.65
N ALA A 141 -9.01 15.48 -8.03
CA ALA A 141 -9.45 15.19 -6.66
C ALA A 141 -8.92 16.22 -5.65
N THR A 142 -7.69 16.72 -5.85
CA THR A 142 -7.11 17.78 -5.01
C THR A 142 -7.83 19.11 -5.20
N SER A 143 -8.21 19.44 -6.44
CA SER A 143 -9.00 20.63 -6.75
C SER A 143 -10.39 20.56 -6.12
N ASP A 144 -11.10 19.45 -6.29
CA ASP A 144 -12.43 19.22 -5.71
C ASP A 144 -12.37 19.28 -4.18
N LEU A 145 -11.37 18.65 -3.56
CA LEU A 145 -11.16 18.72 -2.11
C LEU A 145 -10.98 20.17 -1.65
N ARG A 146 -10.16 20.95 -2.36
CA ARG A 146 -9.96 22.36 -2.02
C ARG A 146 -11.27 23.15 -2.08
N GLU A 147 -12.08 22.95 -3.11
CA GLU A 147 -13.38 23.61 -3.24
C GLU A 147 -14.31 23.23 -2.07
N THR A 148 -14.39 21.94 -1.72
CA THR A 148 -15.22 21.50 -0.59
C THR A 148 -14.76 22.07 0.75
N LEU A 149 -13.44 22.23 0.95
CA LEU A 149 -12.90 22.87 2.15
C LEU A 149 -13.28 24.35 2.23
N GLU A 150 -13.17 25.09 1.13
CA GLU A 150 -13.59 26.50 1.07
C GLU A 150 -15.11 26.64 1.36
N GLN A 151 -15.94 25.75 0.81
CA GLN A 151 -17.38 25.72 1.09
C GLN A 151 -17.68 25.41 2.57
N LEU A 152 -16.99 24.43 3.16
CA LEU A 152 -17.13 24.09 4.58
C LEU A 152 -16.70 25.25 5.49
N GLU A 153 -15.67 26.00 5.12
CA GLU A 153 -15.25 27.17 5.88
C GLU A 153 -16.34 28.25 5.88
N ILE A 154 -16.93 28.55 4.72
CA ILE A 154 -18.04 29.51 4.59
C ILE A 154 -19.22 29.06 5.46
N GLN A 155 -19.63 27.79 5.37
CA GLN A 155 -20.74 27.26 6.16
C GLN A 155 -20.47 27.34 7.66
N ASN A 156 -19.24 27.08 8.11
CA ASN A 156 -18.88 27.21 9.52
C ASN A 156 -18.99 28.66 10.01
N VAL A 157 -18.56 29.63 9.19
CA VAL A 157 -18.70 31.05 9.51
C VAL A 157 -20.18 31.46 9.59
N GLU A 158 -21.01 31.04 8.64
CA GLU A 158 -22.45 31.30 8.66
C GLU A 158 -23.12 30.69 9.89
N LEU A 159 -22.75 29.45 10.25
CA LEU A 159 -23.26 28.76 11.42
C LEU A 159 -22.87 29.48 12.71
N ASP A 160 -21.63 29.95 12.83
CA ASP A 160 -21.16 30.73 13.99
C ASP A 160 -21.93 32.06 14.12
N ILE A 161 -22.16 32.76 13.00
CA ILE A 161 -22.96 33.99 12.99
C ILE A 161 -24.40 33.71 13.42
N ALA A 162 -25.03 32.66 12.87
CA ALA A 162 -26.39 32.28 13.23
C ALA A 162 -26.52 31.90 14.71
N LYS A 163 -25.55 31.14 15.23
CA LYS A 163 -25.45 30.77 16.65
C LYS A 163 -25.33 32.00 17.54
N LYS A 164 -24.42 32.93 17.21
CA LYS A 164 -24.25 34.18 17.97
C LYS A 164 -25.52 35.02 17.99
N ARG A 165 -26.23 35.13 16.85
CA ARG A 165 -27.53 35.83 16.79
C ARG A 165 -28.59 35.17 17.67
N ALA A 166 -28.69 33.85 17.64
CA ALA A 166 -29.64 33.12 18.49
C ALA A 166 -29.33 33.29 19.99
N GLN A 167 -28.05 33.22 20.36
CA GLN A 167 -27.60 33.45 21.74
C GLN A 167 -27.90 34.87 22.22
N GLU A 168 -27.65 35.88 21.38
CA GLU A 168 -27.95 37.26 21.73
C GLU A 168 -29.46 37.50 21.87
N ALA A 169 -30.27 36.95 20.96
CA ALA A 169 -31.73 37.01 21.08
C ALA A 169 -32.23 36.35 22.38
N ALA A 170 -31.66 35.20 22.75
CA ALA A 170 -31.98 34.54 24.02
C ALA A 170 -31.58 35.39 25.22
N ARG A 171 -30.40 36.01 25.20
CA ARG A 171 -29.92 36.93 26.25
C ARG A 171 -30.88 38.11 26.44
N VAL A 172 -31.24 38.78 25.35
CA VAL A 172 -32.18 39.91 25.36
C VAL A 172 -33.56 39.48 25.86
N LYS A 173 -34.07 38.32 25.45
CA LYS A 173 -35.33 37.76 25.95
C LYS A 173 -35.30 37.56 27.47
N SER A 174 -34.24 36.94 28.00
CA SER A 174 -34.09 36.70 29.44
C SER A 174 -33.97 38.02 30.23
N GLU A 175 -33.19 38.98 29.73
CA GLU A 175 -33.04 40.29 30.36
C GLU A 175 -34.37 41.06 30.39
N PHE A 176 -35.11 41.03 29.28
CA PHE A 176 -36.44 41.63 29.20
C PHE A 176 -37.43 41.02 30.21
N LEU A 177 -37.50 39.68 30.30
CA LEU A 177 -38.42 39.01 31.23
C LEU A 177 -38.06 39.27 32.69
N ALA A 178 -36.77 39.29 33.03
CA ALA A 178 -36.31 39.58 34.39
C ALA A 178 -36.68 41.02 34.80
N ASN A 179 -36.41 41.99 33.92
CA ASN A 179 -36.74 43.40 34.16
C ASN A 179 -38.25 43.60 34.25
N MET A 180 -39.02 43.05 33.31
CA MET A 180 -40.48 43.18 33.33
C MET A 180 -41.11 42.55 34.56
N SER A 181 -40.61 41.41 35.03
CA SER A 181 -41.10 40.80 36.27
C SER A 181 -40.90 41.71 37.47
N HIS A 182 -39.73 42.35 37.60
CA HIS A 182 -39.45 43.30 38.67
C HIS A 182 -40.35 44.54 38.63
N GLU A 183 -40.56 45.09 37.43
CA GLU A 183 -41.42 46.26 37.19
C GLU A 183 -42.90 45.97 37.40
N LEU A 184 -43.36 44.73 37.18
CA LEU A 184 -44.73 44.31 37.46
C LEU A 184 -44.95 43.94 38.93
N ARG A 185 -43.97 43.30 39.58
CA ARG A 185 -44.07 42.86 40.97
C ARG A 185 -44.26 44.02 41.95
N THR A 186 -43.55 45.13 41.73
CA THR A 186 -43.59 46.31 42.62
C THR A 186 -44.98 46.93 42.73
N PRO A 187 -45.65 47.34 41.64
CA PRO A 187 -47.02 47.88 41.72
C PRO A 187 -48.03 46.82 42.19
N LEU A 188 -47.86 45.55 41.81
CA LEU A 188 -48.78 44.48 42.19
C LEU A 188 -48.74 44.18 43.69
N ASN A 189 -47.55 44.18 44.30
CA ASN A 189 -47.39 44.13 45.75
C ASN A 189 -48.01 45.35 46.44
N GLY A 190 -47.95 46.52 45.81
CA GLY A 190 -48.65 47.72 46.27
C GLY A 190 -50.17 47.53 46.29
N VAL A 191 -50.76 47.03 45.20
CA VAL A 191 -52.19 46.72 45.10
C VAL A 191 -52.61 45.70 46.16
N ILE A 192 -51.85 44.61 46.34
CA ILE A 192 -52.12 43.61 47.38
C ILE A 192 -52.04 44.24 48.78
N GLY A 193 -51.01 45.04 49.05
CA GLY A 193 -50.81 45.71 50.33
C GLY A 193 -51.96 46.65 50.69
N PHE A 194 -52.40 47.50 49.74
CA PHE A 194 -53.54 48.39 49.96
C PHE A 194 -54.86 47.62 50.07
N THR A 195 -55.06 46.57 49.29
CA THR A 195 -56.24 45.69 49.38
C THR A 195 -56.33 45.05 50.76
N ARG A 196 -55.23 44.52 51.29
CA ARG A 196 -55.14 43.95 52.65
C ARG A 196 -55.38 44.97 53.75
N GLN A 197 -54.96 46.23 53.57
CA GLN A 197 -55.26 47.28 54.54
C GLN A 197 -56.73 47.71 54.50
N MET A 198 -57.31 47.82 53.32
CA MET A 198 -58.74 48.09 53.14
C MET A 198 -59.61 47.00 53.80
N LEU A 199 -59.23 45.74 53.65
CA LEU A 199 -59.93 44.59 54.27
C LEU A 199 -59.96 44.63 55.82
N LYS A 200 -59.11 45.44 56.46
CA LYS A 200 -59.12 45.64 57.93
C LYS A 200 -60.02 46.80 58.38
N THR A 201 -60.69 47.48 57.46
CA THR A 201 -61.60 48.61 57.74
C THR A 201 -63.06 48.16 57.79
N GLN A 202 -63.99 49.07 58.14
CA GLN A 202 -65.41 48.75 58.08
C GLN A 202 -65.89 48.77 56.63
N LEU A 203 -66.34 47.62 56.14
CA LEU A 203 -66.74 47.40 54.75
C LEU A 203 -68.15 46.78 54.68
N SER A 204 -68.88 47.07 53.60
CA SER A 204 -70.09 46.32 53.28
C SER A 204 -69.73 44.93 52.73
N ASN A 205 -70.65 43.96 52.82
CA ASN A 205 -70.43 42.60 52.32
C ASN A 205 -69.97 42.59 50.85
N SER A 206 -70.57 43.42 49.99
CA SER A 206 -70.17 43.51 48.58
C SER A 206 -68.77 44.12 48.38
N GLN A 207 -68.36 45.09 49.21
CA GLN A 207 -67.00 45.66 49.14
C GLN A 207 -65.94 44.64 49.58
N THR A 208 -66.25 43.83 50.60
CA THR A 208 -65.40 42.72 51.03
C THR A 208 -65.21 41.69 49.92
N ASP A 209 -66.29 41.26 49.27
CA ASP A 209 -66.22 40.31 48.15
C ASP A 209 -65.37 40.85 46.98
N TYR A 210 -65.52 42.14 46.64
CA TYR A 210 -64.72 42.77 45.60
C TYR A 210 -63.22 42.82 45.96
N LEU A 211 -62.88 43.22 47.19
CA LEU A 211 -61.49 43.28 47.64
C LEU A 211 -60.86 41.88 47.74
N GLN A 212 -61.59 40.87 48.20
CA GLN A 212 -61.13 39.48 48.20
C GLN A 212 -60.88 38.96 46.79
N THR A 213 -61.75 39.33 45.83
CA THR A 213 -61.57 38.98 44.42
C THR A 213 -60.32 39.66 43.85
N ILE A 214 -60.10 40.95 44.11
CA ILE A 214 -58.90 41.69 43.68
C ILE A 214 -57.64 41.07 44.27
N GLU A 215 -57.63 40.74 45.58
CA GLU A 215 -56.49 40.09 46.22
C GLU A 215 -56.22 38.72 45.58
N LYS A 216 -57.24 37.88 45.37
CA LYS A 216 -57.08 36.57 44.75
C LYS A 216 -56.53 36.69 43.33
N SER A 217 -57.05 37.61 42.52
CA SER A 217 -56.58 37.86 41.16
C SER A 217 -55.14 38.38 41.13
N ALA A 218 -54.76 39.28 42.03
CA ALA A 218 -53.40 39.82 42.11
C ALA A 218 -52.38 38.75 42.54
N ASN A 219 -52.72 37.90 43.51
CA ASN A 219 -51.88 36.77 43.90
C ASN A 219 -51.74 35.74 42.76
N ASN A 220 -52.83 35.45 42.03
CA ASN A 220 -52.76 34.57 40.87
C ASN A 220 -51.85 35.13 39.76
N LEU A 221 -51.92 36.45 39.51
CA LEU A 221 -51.05 37.11 38.54
C LEU A 221 -49.57 37.08 38.97
N LEU A 222 -49.26 37.24 40.26
CA LEU A 222 -47.90 37.06 40.78
C LEU A 222 -47.38 35.65 40.52
N ASN A 223 -48.20 34.63 40.77
CA ASN A 223 -47.82 33.24 40.50
C ASN A 223 -47.51 33.03 39.02
N ILE A 224 -48.38 33.49 38.12
CA ILE A 224 -48.13 33.40 36.66
C ILE A 224 -46.83 34.10 36.26
N ILE A 225 -46.56 35.30 36.81
CA ILE A 225 -45.32 36.04 36.53
C ILE A 225 -44.09 35.27 37.03
N ASN A 226 -44.17 34.67 38.21
CA ASN A 226 -43.08 33.84 38.75
C ASN A 226 -42.83 32.60 37.90
N ASP A 227 -43.90 31.91 37.48
CA ASP A 227 -43.81 30.71 36.63
C ASP A 227 -43.14 31.04 35.28
N ILE A 228 -43.51 32.16 34.65
CA ILE A 228 -42.88 32.64 33.39
C ILE A 228 -41.39 32.92 33.59
N LEU A 229 -41.02 33.51 34.73
CA LEU A 229 -39.63 33.84 35.03
C LEU A 229 -38.79 32.57 35.32
N ASP A 230 -39.36 31.60 36.03
CA ASP A 230 -38.70 30.33 36.30
C ASP A 230 -38.56 29.48 35.03
N PHE A 231 -39.55 29.50 34.14
CA PHE A 231 -39.42 28.92 32.80
C PHE A 231 -38.28 29.56 32.01
N SER A 232 -38.14 30.90 32.07
CA SER A 232 -37.03 31.60 31.40
C SER A 232 -35.65 31.25 31.98
N LYS A 233 -35.54 31.07 33.31
CA LYS A 233 -34.30 30.58 33.95
C LYS A 233 -33.96 29.17 33.50
N LEU A 234 -34.97 28.30 33.37
CA LEU A 234 -34.79 26.92 32.90
C LEU A 234 -34.29 26.89 31.45
N GLU A 235 -34.92 27.64 30.53
CA GLU A 235 -34.45 27.76 29.13
C GLU A 235 -33.00 28.27 29.05
N ALA A 236 -32.59 29.15 29.96
CA ALA A 236 -31.23 29.67 30.05
C ALA A 236 -30.24 28.77 30.82
N GLY A 237 -30.68 27.63 31.34
CA GLY A 237 -29.86 26.73 32.16
C GLY A 237 -29.43 27.30 33.52
N LYS A 238 -30.13 28.34 34.01
CA LYS A 238 -29.83 29.06 35.26
C LYS A 238 -30.70 28.62 36.45
N LEU A 239 -31.47 27.54 36.31
CA LEU A 239 -32.29 27.02 37.41
C LEU A 239 -31.36 26.33 38.42
N ALA A 240 -31.21 26.92 39.60
CA ALA A 240 -30.47 26.31 40.71
C ALA A 240 -31.41 25.42 41.52
N LEU A 241 -31.07 24.13 41.63
CA LEU A 241 -31.76 23.21 42.53
C LEU A 241 -31.18 23.37 43.93
N GLU A 242 -32.03 23.68 44.89
CA GLU A 242 -31.63 23.73 46.30
C GLU A 242 -31.71 22.31 46.89
N ASN A 243 -30.63 21.85 47.52
CA ASN A 243 -30.59 20.55 48.18
C ASN A 243 -30.70 20.75 49.69
N ILE A 244 -31.90 20.51 50.23
CA ILE A 244 -32.18 20.60 51.67
C ILE A 244 -32.72 19.26 52.18
N PRO A 245 -32.33 18.83 53.39
CA PRO A 245 -32.96 17.69 54.05
C PRO A 245 -34.43 17.99 54.33
N PHE A 246 -35.32 17.08 53.92
CA PHE A 246 -36.75 17.17 54.18
C PHE A 246 -37.32 15.80 54.55
N ASP A 247 -38.41 15.78 55.32
CA ASP A 247 -39.16 14.55 55.60
C ASP A 247 -40.16 14.30 54.47
N PHE A 248 -39.89 13.28 53.66
CA PHE A 248 -40.72 12.92 52.53
C PHE A 248 -42.16 12.56 52.92
N ARG A 249 -42.37 11.95 54.09
CA ARG A 249 -43.71 11.56 54.55
C ARG A 249 -44.53 12.79 54.91
N GLU A 250 -43.94 13.73 55.64
CA GLU A 250 -44.60 14.97 56.03
C GLU A 250 -44.96 15.81 54.80
N SER A 251 -44.03 15.96 53.85
CA SER A 251 -44.29 16.68 52.59
C SER A 251 -45.39 16.02 51.75
N LEU A 252 -45.44 14.69 51.72
CA LEU A 252 -46.47 13.96 50.97
C LEU A 252 -47.87 14.09 51.62
N GLU A 253 -47.94 13.99 52.95
CA GLU A 253 -49.19 14.18 53.70
C GLU A 253 -49.74 15.62 53.53
N GLU A 254 -48.85 16.62 53.51
CA GLU A 254 -49.22 18.01 53.26
C GLU A 254 -49.86 18.20 51.87
N VAL A 255 -49.26 17.61 50.82
CA VAL A 255 -49.81 17.67 49.44
C VAL A 255 -51.16 16.97 49.34
N ILE A 256 -51.31 15.81 49.97
CA ILE A 256 -52.57 15.04 49.96
C ILE A 256 -53.68 15.82 50.65
N ASN A 257 -53.40 16.44 51.79
CA ASN A 257 -54.39 17.25 52.52
C ASN A 257 -54.81 18.51 51.73
N LEU A 258 -53.87 19.15 51.04
CA LEU A 258 -54.14 20.34 50.22
C LEU A 258 -55.05 20.04 49.02
N GLN A 259 -54.84 18.89 48.36
CA GLN A 259 -55.67 18.44 47.23
C GLN A 259 -57.02 17.86 47.69
N ALA A 260 -57.08 17.19 48.83
CA ALA A 260 -58.32 16.64 49.38
C ALA A 260 -59.35 17.74 49.70
N THR A 261 -58.90 18.92 50.12
CA THR A 261 -59.76 20.07 50.42
C THR A 261 -60.28 20.78 49.16
N SER A 262 -59.64 20.57 48.00
CA SER A 262 -60.05 21.15 46.70
C SER A 262 -61.00 20.25 45.91
N ALA A 263 -61.27 19.03 46.41
CA ALA A 263 -62.14 18.02 45.81
C ALA A 263 -63.53 17.93 46.46
N HIS A 264 -63.93 18.94 47.24
CA HIS A 264 -65.26 19.04 47.86
C HIS A 264 -66.00 20.31 47.43
#